data_AF-A0A078K236-F1
#
_entry.id   AF-A0A078K236-F1
#
_cell.length_a   1.000
_cell.length_b   1.000
_cell.length_c   1.000
_cell.angle_alpha   90.00
_cell.angle_beta   90.00
_cell.angle_gamma   90.00
#
_symmetry.space_group_name_H-M   'P 1'
#
loop_
_entity.id
_entity.type
_entity.pdbx_description
1 polymer ?
#
loop_
_entity_poly.entity_id
_entity_poly.type
_entity_poly.pdbx_seq_one_letter_code
_entity_poly.pdbx_strand_id
1 'polypeptide(L)'
;MWPSLIKKTKEGGIEVIDTYVFWNLHEPKLGQYDFNGRNDLVKFIKEIRSQGLYVCLRIGPFIEAEWNYGGLPFWLRDVPGMVYRTDNEPFKFHMRRFTSKIVNLLKSEGLYASQGGPIILSQVLIFVIVHLNVK
;
A
#
# COMPACT_ATOMS: atom_id res chain seq x y z
N MET A 1 -12.81 -0.72 15.56
CA MET A 1 -12.67 0.64 15.00
C MET A 1 -12.86 0.66 13.49
N TRP A 2 -12.13 -0.13 12.69
CA TRP A 2 -12.31 -0.12 11.22
C TRP A 2 -13.76 -0.39 10.78
N PRO A 3 -14.46 -1.43 11.27
CA PRO A 3 -15.82 -1.70 10.80
C PRO A 3 -16.76 -0.52 10.98
N SER A 4 -16.69 0.16 12.13
CA SER A 4 -17.53 1.32 12.44
C SER A 4 -17.20 2.56 11.60
N LEU A 5 -15.92 2.80 11.27
CA LEU A 5 -15.52 3.93 10.44
C LEU A 5 -15.94 3.71 8.98
N ILE A 6 -15.69 2.52 8.46
CA ILE A 6 -16.07 2.12 7.11
C ILE A 6 -17.59 2.20 6.93
N LYS A 7 -18.35 1.78 7.95
CA LYS A 7 -19.82 1.89 7.94
C LYS A 7 -20.29 3.34 7.83
N LYS A 8 -19.69 4.25 8.62
CA LYS A 8 -19.99 5.68 8.54
C LYS A 8 -19.61 6.29 7.20
N THR A 9 -18.48 5.87 6.62
CA THR A 9 -18.05 6.28 5.27
C THR A 9 -19.10 5.90 4.23
N LYS A 10 -19.63 4.66 4.30
CA LYS A 10 -20.71 4.19 3.42
C LYS A 10 -22.01 4.97 3.63
N GLU A 11 -22.42 5.18 4.88
CA GLU A 11 -23.61 5.98 5.23
C GLU A 11 -23.47 7.44 4.76
N GLY A 12 -22.25 7.96 4.66
CA GLY A 12 -21.93 9.27 4.09
C GLY A 12 -21.93 9.32 2.56
N GLY A 13 -22.25 8.23 1.86
CA GLY A 13 -22.35 8.18 0.40
C GLY A 13 -20.99 8.02 -0.33
N ILE A 14 -19.92 7.69 0.39
CA ILE A 14 -18.62 7.39 -0.23
C ILE A 14 -18.61 5.95 -0.72
N GLU A 15 -18.16 5.72 -1.96
CA GLU A 15 -18.09 4.39 -2.58
C GLU A 15 -16.67 3.80 -2.60
N VAL A 16 -15.64 4.65 -2.52
CA VAL A 16 -14.24 4.26 -2.64
C VAL A 16 -13.46 4.79 -1.44
N ILE A 17 -12.74 3.91 -0.75
CA ILE A 17 -11.79 4.28 0.30
C ILE A 17 -10.39 4.35 -0.31
N ASP A 18 -9.76 5.52 -0.18
CA ASP A 18 -8.36 5.72 -0.54
C ASP A 18 -7.46 5.45 0.69
N THR A 19 -6.39 4.69 0.50
CA THR A 19 -5.45 4.40 1.59
C THR A 19 -4.02 4.22 1.10
N TYR A 20 -3.07 4.67 1.92
CA TYR A 20 -1.65 4.46 1.70
C TYR A 20 -1.17 3.12 2.27
N VAL A 21 -0.08 2.61 1.70
CA VAL A 21 0.69 1.51 2.29
C VAL A 21 1.95 2.07 2.93
N PHE A 22 2.12 1.84 4.23
CA PHE A 22 3.21 2.40 5.03
C PHE A 22 4.39 1.45 5.06
N TRP A 23 5.37 1.63 4.16
CA TRP A 23 6.52 0.72 4.05
C TRP A 23 7.29 0.58 5.37
N ASN A 24 7.57 1.67 6.08
CA ASN A 24 8.26 1.61 7.36
C ASN A 24 7.52 0.82 8.46
N LEU A 25 6.19 0.79 8.44
CA LEU A 25 5.41 -0.06 9.35
C LEU A 25 5.47 -1.52 8.94
N HIS A 26 5.38 -1.78 7.64
CA HIS A 26 5.36 -3.14 7.12
C HIS A 26 6.74 -3.79 7.05
N GLU A 27 7.83 -3.02 7.03
CA GLU A 27 9.21 -3.53 6.99
C GLU A 27 10.13 -2.71 7.92
N PRO A 28 9.95 -2.82 9.25
CA PRO A 28 10.72 -2.05 10.22
C PRO A 28 12.22 -2.39 10.20
N LYS A 29 12.57 -3.62 9.78
CA LYS A 29 13.94 -4.08 9.53
C LYS A 29 14.00 -4.74 8.17
N LEU A 30 15.12 -4.61 7.48
CA LEU A 30 15.32 -5.19 6.15
C LEU A 30 14.99 -6.69 6.15
N GLY A 31 14.01 -7.09 5.34
CA GLY A 31 13.53 -8.45 5.16
C GLY A 31 12.53 -8.94 6.22
N GLN A 32 12.24 -8.16 7.27
CA GLN A 32 11.31 -8.53 8.33
C GLN A 32 10.00 -7.79 8.15
N TYR A 33 8.94 -8.54 7.80
CA TYR A 33 7.65 -7.96 7.48
C TYR A 33 6.64 -8.07 8.64
N ASP A 34 5.86 -7.02 8.85
CA ASP A 34 4.75 -7.01 9.80
C ASP A 34 3.41 -6.64 9.12
N PHE A 35 2.49 -7.60 9.13
CA PHE A 35 1.10 -7.44 8.67
C PHE A 35 0.11 -7.86 9.76
N ASN A 36 0.46 -7.64 11.04
CA ASN A 36 -0.39 -8.03 12.17
C ASN A 36 -1.11 -6.82 12.80
N GLY A 37 -2.18 -7.11 13.53
CA GLY A 37 -2.89 -6.11 14.34
C GLY A 37 -3.39 -4.94 13.48
N ARG A 38 -2.94 -3.71 13.79
CA ARG A 38 -3.31 -2.51 13.02
C ARG A 38 -2.58 -2.41 11.67
N ASN A 39 -1.53 -3.19 11.46
CA ASN A 39 -0.75 -3.23 10.22
C ASN A 39 -1.28 -4.31 9.27
N ASP A 40 -2.39 -4.97 9.60
CA ASP A 40 -3.00 -6.01 8.75
C ASP A 40 -3.76 -5.38 7.58
N LEU A 41 -3.01 -5.11 6.51
CA LEU A 41 -3.51 -4.52 5.27
C LEU A 41 -4.55 -5.41 4.58
N VAL A 42 -4.34 -6.73 4.60
CA VAL A 42 -5.24 -7.69 3.96
C VAL A 42 -6.60 -7.68 4.67
N LYS A 43 -6.59 -7.76 6.00
CA LYS A 43 -7.81 -7.70 6.80
C LYS A 43 -8.54 -6.38 6.64
N PHE A 44 -7.81 -5.26 6.60
CA PHE A 44 -8.41 -3.95 6.36
C PHE A 44 -9.15 -3.90 5.01
N ILE A 45 -8.50 -4.35 3.93
CA ILE A 45 -9.11 -4.36 2.59
C ILE A 45 -10.29 -5.35 2.50
N LYS A 46 -10.21 -6.52 3.16
CA LYS A 46 -11.32 -7.48 3.25
C LYS A 46 -12.52 -6.90 4.00
N GLU A 47 -12.29 -6.10 5.04
CA GLU A 47 -13.35 -5.40 5.77
C GLU A 47 -14.03 -4.33 4.89
N ILE A 48 -13.27 -3.61 4.06
CA ILE A 48 -13.86 -2.68 3.09
C ILE A 48 -14.75 -3.43 2.08
N ARG A 49 -14.26 -4.57 1.58
CA ARG A 49 -15.01 -5.46 0.69
C ARG A 49 -16.30 -5.97 1.33
N SER A 50 -16.27 -6.41 2.58
CA SER A 50 -17.45 -6.98 3.26
C SER A 50 -18.58 -5.95 3.40
N GLN A 51 -18.23 -4.67 3.43
CA GLN A 51 -19.20 -3.58 3.46
C GLN A 51 -19.60 -3.07 2.07
N GLY A 52 -19.05 -3.65 0.99
CA GLY A 52 -19.44 -3.35 -0.39
C GLY A 52 -18.85 -2.06 -0.93
N LEU A 53 -17.70 -1.63 -0.41
CA LEU A 53 -16.96 -0.47 -0.88
C LEU A 53 -15.74 -0.92 -1.72
N TYR A 54 -15.25 -0.03 -2.57
CA TYR A 54 -14.02 -0.23 -3.35
C TYR A 54 -12.82 0.42 -2.67
N VAL A 55 -11.63 0.09 -3.17
CA VAL A 55 -10.35 0.59 -2.66
C VAL A 55 -9.51 1.22 -3.78
N CYS A 56 -9.03 2.43 -3.53
CA CYS A 56 -7.90 3.03 -4.25
C CYS A 56 -6.65 2.85 -3.38
N LEU A 57 -5.72 2.00 -3.82
CA LEU A 57 -4.55 1.62 -3.01
C LEU A 57 -3.30 2.38 -3.43
N ARG A 58 -2.80 3.24 -2.57
CA ARG A 58 -1.60 4.04 -2.82
C ARG A 58 -0.40 3.35 -2.18
N ILE A 59 0.20 2.43 -2.93
CA ILE A 59 1.29 1.54 -2.46
C ILE A 59 2.54 2.34 -2.06
N GLY A 60 2.79 3.46 -2.75
CA GLY A 60 4.07 4.15 -2.61
C GLY A 60 5.22 3.36 -3.25
N PRO A 61 6.46 3.80 -3.00
CA PRO A 61 7.03 3.55 -1.67
C PRO A 61 7.10 4.79 -0.77
N PHE A 62 7.09 5.98 -1.37
CA PHE A 62 7.11 7.26 -0.65
C PHE A 62 5.71 7.86 -0.71
N ILE A 63 5.12 8.11 0.46
CA ILE A 63 3.71 8.48 0.60
C ILE A 63 3.50 9.88 1.17
N GLU A 64 4.56 10.55 1.66
CA GLU A 64 4.48 11.79 2.44
C GLU A 64 3.54 11.58 3.64
N ALA A 65 2.24 11.82 3.45
CA ALA A 65 1.13 11.51 4.33
C ALA A 65 1.30 12.05 5.75
N GLU A 66 2.09 13.13 5.89
CA GLU A 66 2.52 13.69 7.18
C GLU A 66 3.07 12.59 8.11
N TRP A 67 3.66 11.56 7.50
CA TRP A 67 4.11 10.36 8.18
C TRP A 67 5.61 10.35 8.34
N ASN A 68 6.06 9.68 9.40
CA ASN A 68 7.49 9.55 9.72
C ASN A 68 8.29 9.10 8.49
N TYR A 69 9.27 9.92 8.12
CA TYR A 69 10.17 9.70 7.00
C TYR A 69 9.45 9.46 5.65
N GLY A 70 8.24 10.03 5.47
CA GLY A 70 7.42 9.88 4.27
C GLY A 70 7.04 8.43 3.95
N GLY A 71 7.04 7.55 4.97
CA GLY A 71 6.77 6.12 4.83
C GLY A 71 7.99 5.26 4.54
N LEU A 72 9.17 5.84 4.29
CA LEU A 72 10.38 5.05 4.03
C LEU A 72 10.93 4.43 5.32
N PRO A 73 11.38 3.17 5.31
CA PRO A 73 12.08 2.58 6.44
C PRO A 73 13.43 3.27 6.72
N PHE A 74 13.77 3.45 8.00
CA PHE A 74 15.03 4.09 8.40
C PHE A 74 16.27 3.33 7.90
N TRP A 75 16.22 2.00 7.82
CA TRP A 75 17.33 1.17 7.38
C TRP A 75 17.73 1.43 5.92
N LEU A 76 16.87 2.05 5.09
CA LEU A 76 17.24 2.42 3.73
C LEU A 76 18.39 3.43 3.70
N ARG A 77 18.48 4.30 4.72
CA ARG A 77 19.54 5.32 4.83
C ARG A 77 20.93 4.69 4.89
N ASP A 78 21.03 3.52 5.50
CA ASP A 78 22.30 2.85 5.76
C ASP A 78 22.70 1.94 4.58
N VAL A 79 21.91 1.90 3.49
CA VAL A 79 22.25 1.19 2.25
C VAL A 79 23.32 1.98 1.48
N PRO A 80 24.45 1.37 1.09
CA PRO A 80 25.50 2.06 0.35
C PRO A 80 25.01 2.68 -0.96
N GLY A 81 25.36 3.94 -1.19
CA GLY A 81 25.01 4.67 -2.41
C GLY A 81 23.52 5.04 -2.54
N MET A 82 22.75 4.97 -1.45
CA MET A 82 21.32 5.30 -1.46
C MET A 82 21.07 6.78 -1.77
N VAL A 83 20.25 7.02 -2.79
CA VAL A 83 19.67 8.33 -3.09
C VAL A 83 18.18 8.13 -3.35
N TYR A 84 17.33 8.78 -2.55
CA TYR A 84 15.90 8.56 -2.62
C TYR A 84 15.25 9.27 -3.80
N ARG A 85 14.20 8.63 -4.36
CA ARG A 85 13.31 9.24 -5.37
C ARG A 85 14.03 9.77 -6.62
N THR A 86 15.19 9.22 -6.94
CA THR A 86 15.94 9.49 -8.17
C THR A 86 16.14 8.21 -8.97
N ASP A 87 16.78 8.32 -10.13
CA ASP A 87 17.26 7.17 -10.87
C ASP A 87 18.51 6.55 -10.19
N ASN A 88 18.28 5.90 -9.06
CA ASN A 88 19.31 5.29 -8.22
C ASN A 88 19.05 3.78 -8.10
N GLU A 89 20.02 2.96 -8.52
CA GLU A 89 19.86 1.50 -8.54
C GLU A 89 19.54 0.88 -7.16
N PRO A 90 20.26 1.22 -6.07
CA PRO A 90 19.88 0.76 -4.73
C PRO A 90 18.43 1.09 -4.36
N PHE A 91 17.99 2.33 -4.61
CA PHE A 91 16.62 2.75 -4.32
C PHE A 91 15.60 1.97 -5.17
N LYS A 92 15.81 1.89 -6.48
CA LYS A 92 14.94 1.15 -7.41
C LYS A 92 14.82 -0.32 -7.04
N PHE A 93 15.92 -0.95 -6.61
CA PHE A 93 15.94 -2.33 -6.16
C PHE A 93 15.04 -2.54 -4.93
N HIS A 94 15.24 -1.77 -3.87
CA HIS A 94 14.46 -1.92 -2.64
C HIS A 94 13.00 -1.53 -2.85
N MET A 95 12.73 -0.46 -3.61
CA MET A 95 11.37 -0.06 -4.00
C MET A 95 10.66 -1.19 -4.75
N ARG A 96 11.29 -1.76 -5.77
CA ARG A 96 10.70 -2.85 -6.57
C ARG A 96 10.42 -4.06 -5.70
N ARG A 97 11.34 -4.41 -4.79
CA ARG A 97 11.16 -5.53 -3.87
C ARG A 97 9.95 -5.34 -2.97
N PHE A 98 9.80 -4.18 -2.35
CA PHE A 98 8.66 -3.89 -1.48
C PHE A 98 7.33 -3.81 -2.24
N THR A 99 7.29 -3.04 -3.34
CA THR A 99 6.07 -2.91 -4.16
C THR A 99 5.62 -4.26 -4.73
N SER A 100 6.55 -5.08 -5.22
CA SER A 100 6.25 -6.44 -5.68
C SER A 100 5.73 -7.33 -4.55
N LYS A 101 6.28 -7.21 -3.34
CA LYS A 101 5.81 -7.96 -2.16
C LYS A 101 4.35 -7.63 -1.83
N ILE A 102 4.00 -6.34 -1.82
CA ILE A 102 2.63 -5.87 -1.57
C ILE A 102 1.67 -6.34 -2.67
N VAL A 103 2.04 -6.13 -3.95
CA VAL A 103 1.19 -6.55 -5.08
C VAL A 103 0.97 -8.06 -5.05
N ASN A 104 2.02 -8.86 -4.82
CA ASN A 104 1.91 -10.31 -4.79
C ASN A 104 1.05 -10.80 -3.61
N LEU A 105 1.19 -10.19 -2.43
CA LEU A 105 0.35 -10.48 -1.26
C LEU A 105 -1.13 -10.22 -1.56
N LEU A 106 -1.45 -9.07 -2.16
CA LEU A 106 -2.83 -8.71 -2.46
C LEU A 106 -3.41 -9.55 -3.60
N LYS A 107 -2.59 -9.94 -4.58
CA LYS A 107 -2.97 -10.87 -5.65
C LYS A 107 -3.22 -12.28 -5.13
N SER A 108 -2.40 -12.80 -4.21
CA SER A 108 -2.62 -14.13 -3.64
C SER A 108 -3.92 -14.21 -2.83
N GLU A 109 -4.39 -13.07 -2.31
CA GLU A 109 -5.65 -12.93 -1.59
C GLU A 109 -6.85 -12.58 -2.49
N GLY A 110 -6.65 -12.48 -3.82
CA GLY A 110 -7.71 -12.15 -4.78
C GLY A 110 -8.34 -10.77 -4.55
N LEU A 111 -7.55 -9.79 -4.12
CA LEU A 111 -8.06 -8.46 -3.72
C LEU A 111 -8.12 -7.44 -4.86
N TYR A 112 -7.52 -7.72 -6.01
CA TYR A 112 -7.65 -6.86 -7.19
C TYR A 112 -8.98 -7.07 -7.91
N ALA A 113 -9.53 -6.01 -8.51
CA ALA A 113 -10.80 -6.05 -9.24
C ALA A 113 -10.81 -7.08 -10.38
N SER A 114 -9.68 -7.28 -11.07
CA SER A 114 -9.53 -8.34 -12.08
C SER A 114 -9.71 -9.76 -11.53
N GLN A 115 -9.63 -9.94 -10.20
CA GLN A 115 -9.85 -11.20 -9.48
C GLN A 115 -11.18 -11.19 -8.70
N GLY A 116 -12.04 -10.19 -8.90
CA GLY A 116 -13.28 -9.98 -8.15
C GLY A 116 -13.09 -9.35 -6.76
N GLY A 117 -11.93 -8.75 -6.49
CA GLY A 117 -11.63 -8.04 -5.25
C GLY A 117 -11.98 -6.54 -5.29
N PRO A 118 -11.87 -5.83 -4.15
CA PRO A 118 -12.31 -4.44 -4.04
C PRO A 118 -11.31 -3.40 -4.60
N ILE A 119 -10.05 -3.77 -4.87
CA ILE A 119 -9.01 -2.82 -5.31
C ILE A 119 -9.18 -2.52 -6.80
N ILE A 120 -9.67 -1.32 -7.11
CA ILE A 120 -9.96 -0.88 -8.49
C ILE A 120 -8.82 -0.06 -9.10
N LEU A 121 -8.02 0.60 -8.27
CA LEU A 121 -6.89 1.42 -8.70
C LEU A 121 -5.71 1.23 -7.75
N SER A 122 -4.50 1.34 -8.28
CA SER A 122 -3.29 1.39 -7.47
C SER A 122 -2.32 2.44 -7.95
N GLN A 123 -1.69 3.13 -7.01
CA GLN A 123 -0.70 4.17 -7.28
C GLN A 123 0.67 3.75 -6.74
N VAL A 124 1.69 3.83 -7.59
CA VAL A 124 3.07 3.41 -7.27
C VAL A 124 3.97 4.59 -6.86
N LEU A 125 3.71 5.79 -7.39
CA LEU A 125 4.46 7.00 -7.03
C LEU A 125 3.51 8.14 -6.72
N ILE A 126 3.83 8.97 -5.73
CA ILE A 126 3.12 10.23 -5.51
C ILE A 126 3.35 11.14 -6.72
N PHE A 127 2.26 11.70 -7.27
CA PHE A 127 2.19 12.45 -8.54
C PHE A 127 2.37 11.68 -9.87
N VAL A 128 2.42 10.34 -9.87
CA VAL A 128 2.35 9.55 -11.13
C VAL A 128 1.32 8.42 -10.98
N ILE A 129 0.22 8.52 -11.72
CA ILE A 129 -0.80 7.46 -11.82
C ILE A 129 -0.32 6.44 -12.86
N VAL A 130 -0.23 5.17 -12.48
CA VAL A 130 0.06 4.07 -13.40
C VAL A 130 -1.21 3.25 -13.54
N HIS A 131 -1.78 3.21 -14.75
CA HIS A 131 -2.90 2.34 -15.07
C HIS A 131 -2.38 0.90 -15.19
N LEU A 132 -2.63 0.07 -14.17
CA LEU A 132 -2.28 -1.34 -14.22
C LEU A 132 -3.31 -2.09 -15.06
N ASN A 133 -3.08 -2.16 -16.37
CA ASN A 133 -3.76 -3.11 -17.23
C ASN A 133 -3.28 -4.53 -16.88
N VAL A 134 -4.05 -5.22 -16.04
CA VAL A 134 -3.87 -6.65 -15.81
C VAL A 134 -4.61 -7.36 -16.94
N LYS A 135 -3.86 -7.85 -17.93
CA LYS A 135 -4.35 -8.86 -18.88
C LYS A 135 -4.57 -10.18 -18.16
#